data_AF-A0A1M5LGW3-F1
#
_entry.id   AF-A0A1M5LGW3-F1
#
_cell.length_a   1.000
_cell.length_b   1.000
_cell.length_c   1.000
_cell.angle_alpha   90.00
_cell.angle_beta   90.00
_cell.angle_gamma   90.00
#
_symmetry.space_group_name_H-M   'P 1'
#
loop_
_entity.id
_entity.type
_entity.pdbx_description
1 polymer ?
#
loop_
_entity_poly.entity_id
_entity_poly.type
_entity_poly.pdbx_seq_one_letter_code
_entity_poly.pdbx_strand_id
1 'polypeptide(L)'
;MGSLVLTKGTRHLIKHFQKEFSPPRLADLRNDNILGTATAIKTAFADPNNDLLALTLNVKHKHSPRGDNKCLLPDDSSGGQPHLEARWIYFLSNNSNVLTPNNHQIIRGLISTVLNDTSYGYIDFDCIEGPTQTVLPSDEFDNSGANPVKYLRIVLVTPPMSKLSGTNLELDPQGGYTFNLVPIDGNDGAAAQGQNPDAAPKPAQD
;
A
#
# COMPACT_ATOMS: atom_id res chain seq x y z
N MET A 1 12.00 -13.68 -8.20
CA MET A 1 10.77 -13.28 -7.52
C MET A 1 9.82 -12.74 -8.57
N GLY A 2 8.59 -13.26 -8.62
CA GLY A 2 7.60 -12.93 -9.65
C GLY A 2 7.01 -11.54 -9.45
N SER A 3 6.27 -11.08 -10.46
CA SER A 3 5.47 -9.86 -10.44
C SER A 3 4.76 -9.62 -9.11
N LEU A 4 4.53 -8.35 -8.79
CA LEU A 4 3.80 -7.89 -7.62
C LEU A 4 2.42 -8.57 -7.51
N VAL A 5 1.80 -8.91 -8.64
CA VAL A 5 0.53 -9.65 -8.77
C VAL A 5 0.61 -11.10 -8.28
N LEU A 6 1.78 -11.74 -8.38
CA LEU A 6 1.95 -13.17 -8.13
C LEU A 6 2.59 -13.50 -6.77
N THR A 7 2.92 -12.50 -5.96
CA THR A 7 3.44 -12.76 -4.62
C THR A 7 2.33 -13.28 -3.69
N LYS A 8 2.66 -14.17 -2.76
CA LYS A 8 1.69 -14.63 -1.74
C LYS A 8 1.15 -13.46 -0.90
N GLY A 9 1.95 -12.41 -0.70
CA GLY A 9 1.59 -11.22 0.07
C GLY A 9 0.46 -10.42 -0.57
N THR A 10 0.58 -10.08 -1.86
CA THR A 10 -0.46 -9.30 -2.58
C THR A 10 -1.80 -10.03 -2.63
N ARG A 11 -1.80 -11.35 -2.81
CA ARG A 11 -3.04 -12.15 -2.73
C ARG A 11 -3.66 -12.16 -1.35
N HIS A 12 -2.86 -12.15 -0.28
CA HIS A 12 -3.40 -12.03 1.08
C HIS A 12 -3.94 -10.62 1.34
N LEU A 13 -3.26 -9.60 0.82
CA LEU A 13 -3.70 -8.21 0.88
C LEU A 13 -5.07 -8.01 0.23
N ILE A 14 -5.26 -8.53 -0.99
CA ILE A 14 -6.54 -8.49 -1.71
C ILE A 14 -7.62 -9.21 -0.90
N LYS A 15 -7.34 -10.42 -0.41
CA LYS A 15 -8.29 -11.18 0.41
C LYS A 15 -8.68 -10.45 1.70
N HIS A 16 -7.71 -9.79 2.34
CA HIS A 16 -7.96 -8.99 3.54
C HIS A 16 -8.90 -7.82 3.22
N PHE A 17 -8.61 -7.05 2.17
CA PHE A 17 -9.47 -5.95 1.75
C PHE A 17 -10.88 -6.41 1.34
N GLN A 18 -10.99 -7.49 0.57
CA GLN A 18 -12.29 -8.08 0.21
C GLN A 18 -13.10 -8.41 1.47
N LYS A 19 -12.47 -8.98 2.49
CA LYS A 19 -13.14 -9.28 3.77
C LYS A 19 -13.60 -8.02 4.49
N GLU A 20 -12.72 -7.02 4.63
CA GLU A 20 -13.02 -5.76 5.33
C GLU A 20 -14.10 -4.93 4.63
N PHE A 21 -14.18 -5.01 3.31
CA PHE A 21 -15.16 -4.29 2.48
C PHE A 21 -16.31 -5.17 2.00
N SER A 22 -16.58 -6.28 2.68
CA SER A 22 -17.75 -7.14 2.49
C SER A 22 -18.70 -7.07 3.70
N PRO A 23 -19.99 -7.42 3.56
CA PRO A 23 -20.88 -7.56 4.71
C PRO A 23 -20.41 -8.65 5.68
N PRO A 24 -20.52 -8.45 7.01
CA PRO A 24 -21.09 -7.28 7.67
C PRO A 24 -20.11 -6.11 7.87
N ARG A 25 -18.82 -6.30 7.60
CA ARG A 25 -17.74 -5.32 7.88
C ARG A 25 -17.92 -4.01 7.15
N LEU A 26 -18.41 -4.04 5.91
CA LEU A 26 -18.74 -2.82 5.19
C LEU A 26 -19.78 -1.97 5.95
N ALA A 27 -20.77 -2.60 6.57
CA ALA A 27 -21.78 -1.88 7.36
C ALA A 27 -21.16 -1.26 8.61
N ASP A 28 -20.23 -1.97 9.27
CA ASP A 28 -19.45 -1.42 10.40
C ASP A 28 -18.67 -0.17 9.95
N LEU A 29 -17.93 -0.24 8.83
CA LEU A 29 -17.14 0.89 8.30
C LEU A 29 -17.99 2.10 7.86
N ARG A 30 -19.26 1.89 7.50
CA ARG A 30 -20.20 2.97 7.12
C ARG A 30 -20.76 3.72 8.31
N ASN A 31 -21.00 3.02 9.41
CA ASN A 31 -21.85 3.50 10.50
C ASN A 31 -21.06 3.80 11.79
N ASP A 32 -19.90 3.17 11.97
CA ASP A 32 -19.13 3.30 13.20
C ASP A 32 -18.02 4.37 13.10
N ASN A 33 -17.57 4.82 14.27
CA ASN A 33 -16.44 5.72 14.42
C ASN A 33 -15.13 4.94 14.49
N ILE A 34 -14.02 5.60 14.17
CA ILE A 34 -12.68 5.10 14.48
C ILE A 34 -12.61 4.90 15.99
N LEU A 35 -12.27 3.69 16.42
CA LEU A 35 -12.27 3.29 17.82
C LEU A 35 -11.44 4.26 18.67
N GLY A 36 -12.05 4.79 19.73
CA GLY A 36 -11.42 5.77 20.63
C GLY A 36 -11.53 7.22 20.14
N THR A 37 -12.30 7.51 19.09
CA THR A 37 -12.50 8.85 18.55
C THR A 37 -13.98 9.13 18.23
N ALA A 38 -14.30 10.39 17.95
CA ALA A 38 -15.61 10.80 17.42
C ALA A 38 -15.65 10.84 15.88
N THR A 39 -14.55 10.53 15.20
CA THR A 39 -14.44 10.60 13.74
C THR A 39 -15.08 9.38 13.10
N ALA A 40 -16.12 9.57 12.29
CA ALA A 40 -16.73 8.51 11.50
C ALA A 40 -15.71 7.93 10.50
N ILE A 41 -15.66 6.61 10.36
CA ILE A 41 -14.69 5.95 9.46
C ILE A 41 -14.86 6.43 8.02
N LYS A 42 -16.11 6.48 7.51
CA LYS A 42 -16.41 7.02 6.18
C LYS A 42 -15.93 8.47 5.97
N THR A 43 -15.90 9.30 7.01
CA THR A 43 -15.41 10.69 6.93
C THR A 43 -13.90 10.72 6.80
N ALA A 44 -13.17 9.81 7.47
CA ALA A 44 -11.73 9.70 7.29
C ALA A 44 -11.34 9.33 5.85
N PHE A 45 -12.11 8.43 5.21
CA PHE A 45 -11.95 8.10 3.78
C PHE A 45 -12.37 9.24 2.84
N ALA A 46 -13.29 10.11 3.24
CA ALA A 46 -13.70 11.26 2.45
C ALA A 46 -12.68 12.41 2.45
N ASP A 47 -11.79 12.46 3.45
CA ASP A 47 -10.75 13.48 3.56
C ASP A 47 -9.59 13.22 2.58
N PRO A 48 -9.35 14.10 1.58
CA PRO A 48 -8.27 13.93 0.61
C PRO A 48 -6.87 14.06 1.21
N ASN A 49 -6.74 14.60 2.44
CA ASN A 49 -5.47 14.68 3.14
C ASN A 49 -5.04 13.34 3.73
N ASN A 50 -5.97 12.39 3.87
CA ASN A 50 -5.66 11.03 4.28
C ASN A 50 -5.39 10.17 3.04
N ASP A 51 -4.18 9.64 2.93
CA ASP A 51 -3.88 8.62 1.95
C ASP A 51 -4.15 7.21 2.51
N LEU A 52 -4.03 6.18 1.67
CA LEU A 52 -4.29 4.80 2.11
C LEU A 52 -3.34 4.32 3.21
N LEU A 53 -2.09 4.81 3.24
CA LEU A 53 -1.14 4.44 4.29
C LEU A 53 -1.57 5.02 5.64
N ALA A 54 -1.92 6.30 5.68
CA ALA A 54 -2.43 6.96 6.87
C ALA A 54 -3.71 6.27 7.37
N LEU A 55 -4.65 5.95 6.47
CA LEU A 55 -5.88 5.24 6.84
C LEU A 55 -5.59 3.84 7.38
N THR A 56 -4.67 3.11 6.74
CA THR A 56 -4.23 1.78 7.19
C THR A 56 -3.74 1.81 8.64
N LEU A 57 -2.94 2.81 9.00
CA LEU A 57 -2.30 2.90 10.31
C LEU A 57 -3.25 3.41 11.41
N ASN A 58 -4.28 4.17 11.04
CA ASN A 58 -5.10 4.92 11.99
C ASN A 58 -6.57 4.45 12.08
N VAL A 59 -7.11 3.78 11.06
CA VAL A 59 -8.49 3.26 11.13
C VAL A 59 -8.50 2.00 11.99
N LYS A 60 -9.05 2.15 13.20
CA LYS A 60 -9.20 1.10 14.20
C LYS A 60 -10.67 0.77 14.41
N HIS A 61 -10.98 -0.51 14.56
CA HIS A 61 -12.33 -0.97 14.82
C HIS A 61 -12.38 -2.26 15.63
N LYS A 62 -13.41 -2.40 16.48
CA LYS A 62 -13.62 -3.52 17.44
C LYS A 62 -13.68 -4.91 16.79
N HIS A 63 -13.90 -4.98 15.48
CA HIS A 63 -13.94 -6.26 14.77
C HIS A 63 -12.59 -6.78 14.34
N SER A 64 -11.55 -5.95 14.39
CA SER A 64 -10.20 -6.43 14.10
C SER A 64 -9.81 -7.44 15.17
N PRO A 65 -9.29 -8.62 14.78
CA PRO A 65 -8.80 -9.60 15.75
C PRO A 65 -7.48 -9.15 16.43
N ARG A 66 -6.85 -8.09 15.93
CA ARG A 66 -5.57 -7.58 16.42
C ARG A 66 -5.74 -6.85 17.75
N GLY A 67 -4.74 -6.96 18.63
CA GLY A 67 -4.70 -6.21 19.89
C GLY A 67 -4.68 -4.68 19.74
N ASP A 68 -4.18 -4.17 18.60
CA ASP A 68 -4.17 -2.73 18.27
C ASP A 68 -5.44 -2.25 17.53
N ASN A 69 -6.38 -3.17 17.29
CA ASN A 69 -7.65 -2.97 16.58
C ASN A 69 -7.54 -2.40 15.15
N LYS A 70 -6.36 -2.35 14.53
CA LYS A 70 -6.22 -1.87 13.14
C LYS A 70 -6.94 -2.84 12.22
N CYS A 71 -8.02 -2.42 11.58
CA CYS A 71 -8.86 -3.34 10.79
C CYS A 71 -8.41 -3.42 9.32
N LEU A 72 -7.76 -2.38 8.80
CA LEU A 72 -7.23 -2.39 7.43
C LEU A 72 -5.87 -3.10 7.32
N LEU A 73 -5.29 -3.55 8.44
CA LEU A 73 -4.10 -4.40 8.45
C LEU A 73 -4.46 -5.85 8.71
N PRO A 74 -3.90 -6.80 7.94
CA PRO A 74 -4.03 -8.22 8.26
C PRO A 74 -3.37 -8.54 9.60
N ASP A 75 -3.81 -9.61 10.24
CA ASP A 75 -3.23 -10.09 11.48
C ASP A 75 -2.04 -11.04 11.21
N ASP A 76 -0.84 -10.55 11.47
CA ASP A 76 0.42 -11.30 11.34
C ASP A 76 0.60 -12.37 12.44
N SER A 77 -0.22 -12.34 13.50
CA SER A 77 -0.12 -13.29 14.62
C SER A 77 -0.74 -14.65 14.32
N SER A 78 -1.56 -14.74 13.27
CA SER A 78 -2.13 -16.00 12.80
C SER A 78 -1.06 -16.82 12.06
N GLY A 79 -0.61 -17.91 12.70
CA GLY A 79 0.56 -18.68 12.28
C GLY A 79 0.56 -19.08 10.80
N GLY A 80 1.63 -18.69 10.09
CA GLY A 80 1.93 -19.16 8.74
C GLY A 80 2.43 -18.10 7.76
N GLN A 81 2.40 -16.81 8.11
CA GLN A 81 2.72 -15.72 7.19
C GLN A 81 3.52 -14.59 7.89
N PRO A 82 4.79 -14.81 8.26
CA PRO A 82 5.60 -13.75 8.86
C PRO A 82 5.76 -12.56 7.90
N HIS A 83 5.70 -11.34 8.45
CA HIS A 83 5.93 -10.06 7.75
C HIS A 83 4.83 -9.62 6.76
N LEU A 84 3.57 -10.02 6.96
CA LEU A 84 2.46 -9.54 6.13
C LEU A 84 2.23 -8.02 6.32
N GLU A 85 2.26 -7.54 7.56
CA GLU A 85 2.16 -6.11 7.89
C GLU A 85 3.31 -5.31 7.26
N ALA A 86 4.54 -5.79 7.37
CA ALA A 86 5.69 -5.11 6.79
C ALA A 86 5.58 -5.03 5.26
N ARG A 87 5.11 -6.09 4.60
CA ARG A 87 4.87 -6.09 3.15
C ARG A 87 3.74 -5.15 2.75
N TRP A 88 2.70 -5.08 3.57
CA TRP A 88 1.59 -4.16 3.38
C TRP A 88 2.05 -2.71 3.45
N ILE A 89 2.75 -2.35 4.53
CA ILE A 89 3.28 -0.99 4.73
C ILE A 89 4.27 -0.65 3.62
N TYR A 90 5.12 -1.59 3.20
CA TYR A 90 6.01 -1.39 2.06
C TYR A 90 5.23 -1.10 0.77
N PHE A 91 4.16 -1.84 0.50
CA PHE A 91 3.36 -1.65 -0.71
C PHE A 91 2.65 -0.28 -0.76
N LEU A 92 2.25 0.23 0.42
CA LEU A 92 1.66 1.56 0.59
C LEU A 92 2.69 2.64 0.94
N SER A 93 3.99 2.35 0.93
CA SER A 93 5.01 3.37 1.20
C SER A 93 5.33 4.16 -0.06
N ASN A 94 6.12 5.24 0.03
CA ASN A 94 6.51 6.03 -1.14
C ASN A 94 7.89 5.60 -1.67
N ASN A 95 7.97 4.35 -2.16
CA ASN A 95 9.20 3.71 -2.66
C ASN A 95 9.16 3.47 -4.18
N SER A 96 10.31 3.23 -4.82
CA SER A 96 10.34 2.76 -6.20
C SER A 96 9.69 1.37 -6.32
N ASN A 97 8.81 1.15 -7.31
CA ASN A 97 8.08 -0.11 -7.56
C ASN A 97 6.92 -0.44 -6.61
N VAL A 98 6.32 0.56 -5.96
CA VAL A 98 5.15 0.39 -5.08
C VAL A 98 3.95 1.21 -5.57
N LEU A 99 2.84 1.21 -4.83
CA LEU A 99 1.65 1.98 -5.20
C LEU A 99 1.96 3.48 -5.20
N THR A 100 1.69 4.16 -6.31
CA THR A 100 1.96 5.60 -6.42
C THR A 100 0.97 6.40 -5.54
N PRO A 101 1.37 7.60 -5.05
CA PRO A 101 0.48 8.46 -4.29
C PRO A 101 -0.82 8.81 -5.03
N ASN A 102 -0.78 8.94 -6.36
CA ASN A 102 -1.99 9.16 -7.15
C ASN A 102 -2.96 7.98 -7.06
N ASN A 103 -2.44 6.74 -7.16
CA ASN A 103 -3.26 5.55 -7.06
C ASN A 103 -3.77 5.32 -5.62
N HIS A 104 -3.05 5.78 -4.58
CA HIS A 104 -3.61 5.85 -3.22
C HIS A 104 -4.88 6.67 -3.21
N GLN A 105 -4.81 7.87 -3.78
CA GLN A 105 -5.92 8.81 -3.78
C GLN A 105 -7.12 8.30 -4.58
N ILE A 106 -6.87 7.65 -5.72
CA ILE A 106 -7.95 7.04 -6.52
C ILE A 106 -8.65 5.93 -5.73
N ILE A 107 -7.90 4.96 -5.17
CA ILE A 107 -8.50 3.84 -4.43
C ILE A 107 -9.23 4.36 -3.17
N ARG A 108 -8.63 5.29 -2.44
CA ARG A 108 -9.25 5.95 -1.28
C ARG A 108 -10.56 6.65 -1.67
N GLY A 109 -10.59 7.37 -2.78
CA GLY A 109 -11.80 8.00 -3.31
C GLY A 109 -12.89 7.00 -3.69
N LEU A 110 -12.52 5.90 -4.33
CA LEU A 110 -13.42 4.81 -4.70
C LEU A 110 -14.05 4.13 -3.46
N ILE A 111 -13.23 3.84 -2.44
CA ILE A 111 -13.73 3.33 -1.16
C ILE A 111 -14.68 4.34 -0.51
N SER A 112 -14.32 5.62 -0.50
CA SER A 112 -15.19 6.68 0.02
C SER A 112 -16.54 6.71 -0.68
N THR A 113 -16.59 6.55 -2.00
CA THR A 113 -17.85 6.47 -2.76
C THR A 113 -18.73 5.33 -2.22
N VAL A 114 -18.17 4.13 -2.07
CA VAL A 114 -18.91 2.96 -1.57
C VAL A 114 -19.34 3.11 -0.12
N LEU A 115 -18.51 3.72 0.73
CA LEU A 115 -18.88 3.99 2.12
C LEU A 115 -19.99 5.04 2.25
N ASN A 116 -20.17 5.92 1.26
CA ASN A 116 -21.21 6.95 1.26
C ASN A 116 -22.46 6.57 0.44
N ASP A 117 -22.38 5.55 -0.43
CA ASP A 117 -23.51 5.04 -1.21
C ASP A 117 -23.92 3.63 -0.73
N THR A 118 -25.09 3.55 -0.09
CA THR A 118 -25.65 2.31 0.47
C THR A 118 -26.18 1.34 -0.60
N SER A 119 -26.20 1.72 -1.88
CA SER A 119 -26.58 0.83 -2.98
C SER A 119 -25.53 -0.27 -3.22
N TYR A 120 -24.27 -0.03 -2.84
CA TYR A 120 -23.21 -1.02 -2.95
C TYR A 120 -23.25 -2.02 -1.80
N GLY A 121 -23.18 -3.32 -2.13
CA GLY A 121 -23.10 -4.39 -1.15
C GLY A 121 -21.68 -4.70 -0.68
N TYR A 122 -20.68 -4.57 -1.56
CA TYR A 122 -19.27 -4.84 -1.26
C TYR A 122 -18.32 -4.16 -2.25
N ILE A 123 -17.02 -4.25 -1.98
CA ILE A 123 -15.95 -3.91 -2.92
C ILE A 123 -15.19 -5.19 -3.28
N ASP A 124 -15.06 -5.47 -4.57
CA ASP A 124 -14.18 -6.52 -5.07
C ASP A 124 -12.84 -5.92 -5.47
N PHE A 125 -11.76 -6.43 -4.88
CA PHE A 125 -10.40 -6.01 -5.21
C PHE A 125 -9.73 -7.07 -6.06
N ASP A 126 -9.03 -6.63 -7.10
CA ASP A 126 -8.23 -7.50 -7.95
C ASP A 126 -6.92 -6.82 -8.33
N CYS A 127 -5.94 -7.61 -8.76
CA CYS A 127 -4.66 -7.08 -9.24
C CYS A 127 -4.17 -7.90 -10.43
N ILE A 128 -3.78 -7.21 -11.50
CA ILE A 128 -3.32 -7.83 -12.75
C ILE A 128 -2.00 -7.20 -13.22
N GLU A 129 -1.29 -7.92 -14.09
CA GLU A 129 -0.06 -7.43 -14.70
C GLU A 129 -0.38 -6.53 -15.89
N GLY A 130 0.33 -5.42 -16.03
CA GLY A 130 0.25 -4.55 -17.20
C GLY A 130 1.38 -3.54 -17.24
N PRO A 131 1.61 -2.83 -18.36
CA PRO A 131 2.82 -2.05 -18.57
C PRO A 131 2.94 -0.84 -17.62
N THR A 132 1.82 -0.29 -17.17
CA THR A 132 1.74 0.92 -16.35
C THR A 132 0.87 0.67 -15.13
N GLN A 133 1.24 1.29 -14.01
CA GLN A 133 0.43 1.20 -12.81
C GLN A 133 -0.84 2.05 -12.94
N THR A 134 -2.00 1.40 -12.95
CA THR A 134 -3.30 2.05 -13.16
C THR A 134 -4.38 1.41 -12.30
N VAL A 135 -5.33 2.21 -11.83
CA VAL A 135 -6.51 1.72 -11.10
C VAL A 135 -7.71 1.75 -12.05
N LEU A 136 -8.36 0.60 -12.24
CA LEU A 136 -9.53 0.43 -13.11
C LEU A 136 -10.77 0.13 -12.25
N PRO A 137 -11.66 1.10 -12.03
CA PRO A 137 -12.94 0.87 -11.36
C PRO A 137 -14.03 0.44 -12.35
N SER A 138 -14.91 -0.47 -11.92
CA SER A 138 -16.16 -0.81 -12.63
C SER A 138 -17.31 -1.04 -11.65
N ASP A 139 -18.47 -0.48 -11.97
CA ASP A 139 -19.72 -0.85 -11.30
C ASP A 139 -20.23 -2.18 -11.88
N GLU A 140 -20.42 -3.16 -11.01
CA GLU A 140 -20.84 -4.50 -11.40
C GLU A 140 -22.03 -4.98 -10.55
N PHE A 141 -22.66 -6.06 -11.01
CA PHE A 141 -23.82 -6.66 -10.34
C PHE A 141 -23.58 -8.16 -10.18
N ASP A 142 -23.67 -8.61 -8.93
CA ASP A 142 -23.68 -10.03 -8.62
C ASP A 142 -25.11 -10.54 -8.73
N ASN A 143 -25.37 -11.30 -9.80
CA ASN A 143 -26.67 -11.89 -10.11
C ASN A 143 -26.79 -13.34 -9.60
N SER A 144 -25.85 -13.82 -8.78
CA SER A 144 -25.84 -15.22 -8.31
C SER A 144 -26.93 -15.55 -7.29
N GLY A 145 -27.63 -14.54 -6.74
CA GLY A 145 -28.70 -14.68 -5.76
C GLY A 145 -30.07 -14.18 -6.22
N ALA A 146 -31.08 -14.36 -5.38
CA ALA A 146 -32.46 -13.90 -5.65
C ALA A 146 -32.59 -12.37 -5.74
N ASN A 147 -31.65 -11.62 -5.15
CA ASN A 147 -31.56 -10.17 -5.23
C ASN A 147 -30.18 -9.80 -5.80
N PRO A 148 -30.11 -9.16 -6.98
CA PRO A 148 -28.86 -8.65 -7.51
C PRO A 148 -28.20 -7.68 -6.54
N VAL A 149 -26.91 -7.89 -6.27
CA VAL A 149 -26.13 -7.00 -5.39
C VAL A 149 -25.19 -6.17 -6.25
N LYS A 150 -25.37 -4.84 -6.24
CA LYS A 150 -24.42 -3.93 -6.87
C LYS A 150 -23.12 -3.94 -6.07
N TYR A 151 -21.97 -4.02 -6.73
CA TYR A 151 -20.65 -3.90 -6.08
C TYR A 151 -19.72 -3.05 -6.94
N LEU A 152 -18.69 -2.51 -6.30
CA LEU A 152 -17.63 -1.80 -7.01
C LEU A 152 -16.44 -2.76 -7.15
N ARG A 153 -16.02 -3.04 -8.39
CA ARG A 153 -14.76 -3.73 -8.65
C ARG A 153 -13.65 -2.72 -8.82
N ILE A 154 -12.52 -2.94 -8.14
CA ILE A 154 -11.31 -2.13 -8.23
C ILE A 154 -10.17 -3.05 -8.65
N VAL A 155 -9.74 -2.93 -9.91
CA VAL A 155 -8.62 -3.70 -10.44
C VAL A 155 -7.38 -2.83 -10.46
N LEU A 156 -6.34 -3.24 -9.73
CA LEU A 156 -5.03 -2.60 -9.79
C LEU A 156 -4.15 -3.27 -10.85
N VAL A 157 -3.83 -2.54 -11.90
CA VAL A 157 -2.82 -2.94 -12.89
C VAL A 157 -1.45 -2.55 -12.37
N THR A 158 -0.47 -3.45 -12.39
CA THR A 158 0.92 -3.15 -12.00
C THR A 158 1.93 -3.70 -13.01
N PRO A 159 3.05 -2.99 -13.24
CA PRO A 159 4.16 -3.54 -14.00
C PRO A 159 4.74 -4.77 -13.32
N PRO A 160 5.27 -5.74 -14.10
CA PRO A 160 6.08 -6.80 -13.54
C PRO A 160 7.25 -6.15 -12.78
N MET A 161 7.43 -6.50 -11.51
CA MET A 161 8.65 -6.09 -10.82
C MET A 161 9.84 -6.65 -11.60
N SER A 162 10.76 -5.78 -12.01
CA SER A 162 12.07 -6.20 -12.49
C SER A 162 12.62 -7.18 -11.47
N LYS A 163 13.06 -8.38 -11.90
CA LYS A 163 13.83 -9.25 -11.02
C LYS A 163 14.92 -8.37 -10.43
N LEU A 164 14.97 -8.23 -9.10
CA LEU A 164 16.12 -7.67 -8.38
C LEU A 164 17.34 -8.48 -8.81
N SER A 165 17.98 -8.03 -9.88
CA SER A 165 19.18 -8.59 -10.44
C SER A 165 20.32 -7.81 -9.79
N GLY A 166 20.83 -8.32 -8.66
CA GLY A 166 22.16 -7.93 -8.21
C GLY A 166 22.31 -7.15 -6.91
N THR A 167 21.31 -7.03 -6.05
CA THR A 167 21.55 -6.61 -4.65
C THR A 167 21.09 -7.70 -3.70
N ASN A 168 22.06 -8.34 -3.05
CA ASN A 168 21.85 -9.29 -1.98
C ASN A 168 20.88 -8.70 -0.95
N LEU A 169 19.63 -9.18 -0.96
CA LEU A 169 18.78 -9.16 0.23
C LEU A 169 19.31 -10.25 1.14
N GLU A 170 20.45 -10.01 1.79
CA GLU A 170 20.84 -10.79 2.94
C GLU A 170 19.84 -10.45 4.05
N LEU A 171 19.05 -11.45 4.43
CA LEU A 171 18.32 -11.45 5.68
C LEU A 171 19.36 -11.38 6.81
N ASP A 172 19.38 -10.27 7.55
CA ASP A 172 20.02 -10.24 8.87
C ASP A 172 19.45 -11.41 9.71
N PRO A 173 20.31 -12.28 10.28
CA PRO A 173 19.89 -13.37 11.17
C PRO A 173 19.05 -12.93 12.38
N GLN A 174 18.99 -11.63 12.70
CA GLN A 174 18.30 -11.07 13.86
C GLN A 174 16.99 -10.33 13.53
N GLY A 175 16.56 -10.32 12.26
CA GLY A 175 15.25 -9.78 11.87
C GLY A 175 15.13 -8.25 11.88
N GLY A 176 16.26 -7.53 11.89
CA GLY A 176 16.31 -6.09 11.67
C GLY A 176 16.63 -5.75 10.21
N TYR A 177 16.00 -4.71 9.65
CA TYR A 177 16.47 -4.10 8.42
C TYR A 177 17.25 -2.82 8.77
N THR A 178 18.57 -2.82 8.60
CA THR A 178 19.36 -1.58 8.55
C THR A 178 19.46 -1.11 7.10
N PHE A 179 18.82 0.01 6.77
CA PHE A 179 18.95 0.64 5.45
C PHE A 179 20.24 1.45 5.39
N ASN A 180 21.19 1.05 4.54
CA ASN A 180 22.22 1.96 4.06
C ASN A 180 21.74 2.56 2.73
N LEU A 181 21.48 3.86 2.72
CA LEU A 181 21.27 4.63 1.50
C LEU A 181 22.60 4.68 0.74
N VAL A 182 22.72 3.90 -0.33
CA VAL A 182 23.79 4.13 -1.32
C VAL A 182 23.29 5.22 -2.28
N PRO A 183 24.05 6.31 -2.50
CA PRO A 183 23.66 7.33 -3.46
C PRO A 183 23.56 6.71 -4.87
N ILE A 184 22.52 7.09 -5.60
CA ILE A 184 22.36 6.74 -7.01
C ILE A 184 23.34 7.61 -7.80
N ASP A 185 24.47 7.04 -8.19
CA ASP A 185 25.32 7.64 -9.23
C ASP A 185 24.58 7.56 -10.56
N GLY A 186 24.24 8.73 -11.08
CA GLY A 186 23.67 8.94 -12.40
C GLY A 186 24.64 9.71 -13.30
N ASN A 187 25.27 8.95 -14.19
CA ASN A 187 25.51 9.23 -15.60
C ASN A 187 26.76 9.99 -16.07
N ASP A 188 27.29 9.47 -17.18
CA ASP A 188 28.42 9.93 -17.99
C ASP A 188 28.29 11.38 -18.48
N GLY A 189 29.43 12.08 -18.52
CA GLY A 189 29.75 13.02 -19.60
C GLY A 189 29.76 14.52 -19.30
N ALA A 190 30.98 15.06 -19.25
CA ALA A 190 31.39 16.44 -19.56
C ALA A 190 31.33 17.54 -18.45
N ALA A 191 32.55 17.84 -17.99
CA ALA A 191 33.15 19.17 -17.86
C ALA A 191 32.51 20.20 -16.91
N ALA A 192 33.18 20.42 -15.77
CA ALA A 192 33.65 21.74 -15.37
C ALA A 192 34.79 21.61 -14.35
N GLN A 193 35.98 22.06 -14.74
CA GLN A 193 37.04 22.45 -13.82
C GLN A 193 36.50 23.53 -12.88
N GLY A 194 36.64 23.31 -11.57
CA GLY A 194 36.31 24.30 -10.54
C GLY A 194 37.23 24.08 -9.36
N GLN A 195 38.21 24.96 -9.24
CA GLN A 195 39.27 24.97 -8.24
C GLN A 195 38.71 24.98 -6.81
N ASN A 196 39.23 24.13 -5.93
CA ASN A 196 39.06 24.30 -4.49
C ASN A 196 40.26 25.12 -3.97
N PRO A 197 40.07 26.36 -3.49
CA PRO A 197 41.14 27.19 -2.99
C PRO A 197 41.29 26.96 -1.48
N ASP A 198 41.86 25.83 -1.05
CA ASP A 198 42.27 25.68 0.36
C ASP A 198 43.26 24.53 0.62
N ALA A 199 44.21 24.33 -0.30
CA ALA A 199 45.41 23.54 -0.03
C ALA A 199 46.54 24.47 0.43
N ALA A 200 46.75 24.54 1.75
CA ALA A 200 47.89 25.22 2.35
C ALA A 200 49.22 24.65 1.80
N PRO A 201 50.18 25.49 1.39
CA PRO A 201 51.44 25.03 0.82
C PRO A 201 52.39 24.49 1.90
N LYS A 202 52.90 23.27 1.67
CA LYS A 202 54.03 22.71 2.41
C LYS A 202 55.32 23.24 1.76
N PRO A 203 56.24 23.89 2.49
CA PRO A 203 57.50 24.35 1.90
C PRO A 203 58.49 23.17 1.74
N ALA A 204 58.86 22.91 0.50
CA ALA A 204 60.20 22.46 0.11
C ALA A 204 61.00 23.75 -0.16
N GLN A 205 62.31 23.88 0.09
CA GLN A 205 63.40 22.93 0.26
C GLN A 205 64.61 23.72 0.83
N ASP A 206 65.48 23.04 1.57
CA ASP A 206 66.85 22.71 1.11
C ASP A 206 67.36 21.49 1.92
#